data_AF-A0A0G0TVG6-F1
#
_entry.id   AF-A0A0G0TVG6-F1
#
_cell.length_a   1.000
_cell.length_b   1.000
_cell.length_c   1.000
_cell.angle_alpha   90.00
_cell.angle_beta   90.00
_cell.angle_gamma   90.00
#
_symmetry.space_group_name_H-M   'P 1'
#
loop_
_entity.id
_entity.type
_entity.pdbx_description
1 polymer ?
#
loop_
_entity_poly.entity_id
_entity_poly.type
_entity_poly.pdbx_seq_one_letter_code
_entity_poly.pdbx_strand_id
1 'polypeptide(L)' 'MNQGSKQEYLWGGGIDLETKTIDGNSFINIRPTQGNTSNEILDPNIRKSFEEVTKYFFNEFYGK' A
#
# COMPACT_ATOMS: atom_id res chain seq x y z
N MET A 1 18.77 -1.04 18.85
CA MET A 1 17.83 -0.33 17.96
C MET A 1 18.15 -0.73 16.52
N ASN A 2 17.54 -1.80 16.00
CA ASN A 2 17.74 -2.26 14.61
C ASN A 2 16.42 -2.37 13.83
N GLN A 3 15.32 -1.80 14.36
CA GLN A 3 14.00 -1.83 13.74
C GLN A 3 13.79 -0.59 12.86
N GLY A 4 14.72 -0.33 11.94
CA GLY A 4 14.51 0.69 10.92
C GLY A 4 13.50 0.20 9.88
N SER A 5 12.68 1.11 9.35
CA SER A 5 11.84 0.82 8.18
C SER A 5 12.75 0.51 7.01
N LYS A 6 12.77 -0.75 6.55
CA LYS A 6 13.50 -1.07 5.34
C LYS A 6 12.76 -0.49 4.14
N GLN A 7 13.52 0.12 3.23
CA GLN A 7 12.97 0.75 2.02
C GLN A 7 12.11 -0.22 1.19
N GLU A 8 12.40 -1.54 1.25
CA GLU A 8 11.66 -2.61 0.58
C GLU A 8 10.22 -2.81 1.11
N TYR A 9 9.92 -2.33 2.32
CA TYR A 9 8.59 -2.44 2.93
C TYR A 9 7.78 -1.13 2.86
N LEU A 10 8.31 -0.09 2.22
CA LEU A 10 7.60 1.19 2.06
C LEU A 10 6.83 1.21 0.74
N TRP A 11 5.50 1.29 0.83
CA TRP A 11 4.57 1.34 -0.30
C TRP A 11 3.54 2.44 -0.08
N GLY A 12 3.06 3.04 -1.17
CA GLY A 12 2.15 4.17 -1.14
C GLY A 12 0.86 3.90 -1.90
N GLY A 13 -0.18 4.65 -1.53
CA GLY A 13 -1.49 4.63 -2.17
C GLY A 13 -2.44 5.56 -1.41
N GLY A 14 -3.71 5.52 -1.80
CA GLY A 14 -4.78 6.29 -1.17
C GLY A 14 -5.93 5.42 -0.68
N ILE A 15 -6.79 6.06 0.12
CA ILE A 15 -8.11 5.56 0.49
C ILE A 15 -9.14 6.60 0.10
N ASP A 16 -10.13 6.18 -0.66
CA ASP A 16 -11.34 6.95 -0.91
C ASP A 16 -12.35 6.59 0.19
N LEU A 17 -12.70 7.58 1.03
CA LEU A 17 -13.60 7.39 2.16
C LEU A 17 -15.08 7.31 1.76
N GLU A 18 -15.45 7.79 0.57
CA GLU A 18 -16.82 7.73 0.04
C GLU A 18 -17.09 6.36 -0.58
N THR A 19 -16.19 5.91 -1.47
CA THR A 19 -16.33 4.61 -2.15
C THR A 19 -15.76 3.45 -1.34
N LYS A 20 -15.02 3.75 -0.26
CA LYS A 20 -14.24 2.80 0.54
C LYS A 20 -13.20 2.03 -0.28
N THR A 21 -12.78 2.59 -1.42
CA THR A 21 -11.78 1.97 -2.30
C THR A 21 -10.38 2.29 -1.79
N ILE A 22 -9.52 1.28 -1.77
CA ILE A 22 -8.09 1.45 -1.54
C ILE A 22 -7.42 1.45 -2.90
N ASP A 23 -6.65 2.48 -3.24
CA ASP A 23 -5.84 2.51 -4.46
C ASP A 23 -4.37 2.22 -4.12
N GLY A 24 -3.60 1.74 -5.10
CA GLY A 24 -2.19 1.39 -4.94
C GLY A 24 -1.30 2.33 -5.71
N ASN A 25 -1.81 3.49 -6.09
CA ASN A 25 -1.14 4.38 -7.02
C ASN A 25 -0.32 5.39 -6.24
N SER A 26 1.01 5.34 -6.41
CA SER A 26 1.90 6.33 -5.84
C SER A 26 3.22 6.39 -6.59
N PHE A 27 3.79 7.58 -6.72
CA PHE A 27 5.13 7.74 -7.32
C PHE A 27 6.21 6.94 -6.59
N ILE A 28 6.06 6.73 -5.28
CA ILE A 28 7.06 5.99 -4.49
C ILE A 28 7.09 4.49 -4.85
N ASN A 29 6.11 3.98 -5.58
CA ASN A 29 6.03 2.57 -5.97
C ASN A 29 6.88 2.26 -7.21
N ILE A 30 7.33 3.27 -7.96
CA ILE A 30 8.21 3.08 -9.12
C ILE A 30 9.59 2.61 -8.64
N ARG A 31 9.82 1.31 -8.71
CA ARG A 31 11.00 0.58 -8.21
C ARG A 31 11.43 -0.49 -9.21
N PRO A 32 11.99 -0.11 -10.37
CA PRO A 32 12.38 -1.07 -11.41
C PRO A 32 13.34 -2.16 -10.90
N THR A 33 14.25 -1.82 -9.97
CA THR A 33 15.19 -2.77 -9.37
C THR A 33 14.53 -3.80 -8.44
N GLN A 34 13.29 -3.58 -8.02
CA GLN A 34 12.49 -4.47 -7.20
C GLN A 34 11.34 -5.11 -7.99
N GLY A 35 11.35 -4.99 -9.33
CA GLY A 35 10.33 -5.58 -10.20
C GLY A 35 9.03 -4.78 -10.34
N ASN A 36 8.95 -3.57 -9.77
CA ASN A 36 7.75 -2.73 -9.86
C ASN A 36 8.01 -1.50 -10.74
N THR A 37 7.70 -1.58 -12.03
CA THR A 37 7.98 -0.51 -13.01
C THR A 37 6.86 0.54 -13.14
N SER A 38 5.79 0.39 -12.36
CA SER A 38 4.60 1.25 -12.38
C SER A 38 4.46 2.06 -11.10
N ASN A 39 3.59 3.08 -11.11
CA ASN A 39 3.08 3.73 -9.91
C ASN A 39 2.07 2.84 -9.15
N GLU A 40 1.48 1.86 -9.82
CA GLU A 40 0.67 0.82 -9.18
C GLU A 40 1.54 -0.21 -8.44
N ILE A 41 1.00 -0.82 -7.39
CA ILE A 41 1.57 -2.01 -6.76
C ILE A 41 1.22 -3.23 -7.62
N LEU A 42 2.18 -3.72 -8.42
CA LEU A 42 1.97 -4.81 -9.36
C LEU A 42 2.00 -6.19 -8.72
N ASP A 43 2.80 -6.37 -7.65
CA ASP A 43 2.87 -7.64 -6.94
C ASP A 43 1.59 -7.88 -6.12
N PRO A 44 0.84 -8.96 -6.37
CA PRO A 44 -0.45 -9.20 -5.73
C PRO A 44 -0.35 -9.48 -4.22
N ASN A 45 0.78 -10.01 -3.74
CA ASN A 45 0.98 -10.29 -2.32
C ASN A 45 1.28 -9.00 -1.55
N ILE A 46 2.10 -8.13 -2.14
CA ILE A 46 2.38 -6.79 -1.59
C ILE A 46 1.08 -5.97 -1.59
N ARG A 47 0.33 -6.01 -2.69
CA ARG A 47 -0.97 -5.33 -2.82
C ARG A 47 -1.95 -5.77 -1.74
N LYS A 48 -2.09 -7.08 -1.55
CA LYS A 48 -2.94 -7.65 -0.49
C LYS A 48 -2.49 -7.19 0.90
N SER A 49 -1.20 -7.24 1.19
CA SER A 49 -0.66 -6.81 2.49
C SER A 49 -0.91 -5.32 2.75
N PHE A 50 -0.73 -4.48 1.74
CA PHE A 50 -1.03 -3.06 1.80
C PHE A 50 -2.51 -2.80 2.11
N GLU A 51 -3.42 -3.52 1.44
CA GLU A 51 -4.86 -3.41 1.69
C GLU A 51 -5.25 -3.89 3.10
N GLU A 52 -4.67 -4.99 3.59
CA GLU A 52 -4.94 -5.52 4.94
C GLU A 52 -4.50 -4.52 6.02
N VAL A 53 -3.30 -3.96 5.89
CA VAL A 53 -2.78 -2.94 6.83
C VAL A 53 -3.63 -1.67 6.77
N THR A 54 -4.00 -1.22 5.57
CA THR A 54 -4.87 -0.04 5.39
C THR A 54 -6.24 -0.27 6.05
N LYS A 55 -6.90 -1.40 5.78
CA LYS A 55 -8.19 -1.74 6.40
C LYS A 55 -8.09 -1.84 7.93
N TYR A 56 -7.00 -2.38 8.46
CA TYR A 56 -6.77 -2.47 9.90
C TYR A 56 -6.73 -1.09 10.55
N PHE A 57 -5.94 -0.15 9.99
CA PHE A 57 -5.81 1.20 10.57
C PHE A 57 -7.03 2.09 10.32
N PHE A 58 -7.71 1.93 9.18
CA PHE A 58 -8.89 2.71 8.82
C PHE A 58 -10.20 1.95 9.09
N ASN A 59 -10.19 0.98 10.01
CA ASN A 59 -11.34 0.12 10.29
C ASN A 59 -12.59 0.92 10.71
N GLU A 60 -12.47 2.12 11.29
CA GLU A 60 -13.63 2.97 11.61
C GLU A 60 -14.45 3.37 10.37
N PHE A 61 -13.84 3.39 9.18
CA PHE A 61 -14.51 3.69 7.91
C PHE A 61 -15.07 2.42 7.24
N TYR A 62 -14.52 1.24 7.56
CA TYR A 62 -14.96 -0.06 7.04
C TYR A 62 -15.95 -0.79 7.97
N GLY A 63 -15.93 -0.50 9.27
CA GLY A 63 -16.71 -1.13 10.31
C GLY A 63 -18.06 -0.45 10.53
N LYS A 64 -19.03 -0.77 9.68
CA LYS A 64 -20.46 -0.83 10.02
C LYS A 64 -21.11 -1.97 9.27
#